data_AF-A0A2P7YVH1-F1
#
_entry.id   AF-A0A2P7YVH1-F1
#
_cell.length_a   1.000
_cell.length_b   1.000
_cell.length_c   1.000
_cell.angle_alpha   90.00
_cell.angle_beta   90.00
_cell.angle_gamma   90.00
#
_symmetry.space_group_name_H-M   'P 1'
#
loop_
_entity.id
_entity.type
_entity.pdbx_description
1 polymer ?
#
loop_
_entity_poly.entity_id
_entity_poly.type
_entity_poly.pdbx_seq_one_letter_code
_entity_poly.pdbx_strand_id
1 'polypeptide(L)'
;MGLLLALAAFVLLWYSVILAVALAGFLCIAVVFKKPLPPSHDLDILEPVTIIRPIKGIDPELSSCLESSFLQNYPQEKLQILFCLYEESDPAMPILQLLIAKYPHIDASILVSEPGQDYFGPNPKVNNLAKGFRQAKYDLVWILDLNVWALPNIVANGVSAMMNNTNCGTSINHRGRTVRLVHHVPLAVSLDASGAGSSLDEMFLFTSHSKFYVSLNNLSIAPCVNGKSNMYRRSDLDRAVALIPQQHCQFFHEESVVSDAARVAARGPGHSISFFAKYIGEDNMIGIALWEYCFGRTALTGDVVLQPLISLTDSIQEYFSRRVRWLRVRKYMVLAATLVEPTTELIVCGCMGTFGLSVLYWDSLFKWKFFIFHMVCWLICDFVQYNIWMCHLDLVVRPPYWFAHMDSKRRSVWQWCRFWVMRELFALPIWITAMVGHEVSWRGRPFRIKQDLSAEEL
;
A
#
# COMPACT_ATOMS: atom_id res chain seq x y z
N MET A 1 27.92 18.22 -30.64
CA MET A 1 27.91 16.75 -30.80
C MET A 1 28.11 16.02 -29.48
N GLY A 2 29.24 16.20 -28.76
CA GLY A 2 29.57 15.41 -27.56
C GLY A 2 28.55 15.47 -26.41
N LEU A 3 28.05 16.66 -26.06
CA LEU A 3 27.04 16.80 -24.99
C LEU A 3 25.72 16.10 -25.32
N LEU A 4 25.28 16.17 -26.58
CA LEU A 4 24.04 15.53 -27.03
C LEU A 4 24.15 14.00 -26.95
N LEU A 5 25.29 13.45 -27.37
CA LEU A 5 25.57 12.01 -27.27
C LEU A 5 25.64 11.55 -25.81
N ALA A 6 26.29 12.32 -24.94
CA ALA A 6 26.36 12.03 -23.50
C ALA A 6 24.96 12.04 -22.85
N LEU A 7 24.13 13.04 -23.17
CA LEU A 7 22.75 13.12 -22.71
C LEU A 7 21.92 11.93 -23.20
N ALA A 8 22.03 11.59 -24.48
CA ALA A 8 21.31 10.44 -25.06
C ALA A 8 21.73 9.12 -24.40
N ALA A 9 23.02 8.93 -24.12
CA ALA A 9 23.53 7.77 -23.39
C ALA A 9 22.98 7.69 -21.96
N PHE A 10 22.98 8.81 -21.23
CA PHE A 10 22.42 8.87 -19.88
C PHE A 10 20.92 8.56 -19.85
N VAL A 11 20.15 9.16 -20.76
CA VAL A 11 18.70 8.93 -20.86
C VAL A 11 18.39 7.50 -21.28
N LEU A 12 19.18 6.91 -22.18
CA LEU A 12 19.02 5.52 -22.59
C LEU A 12 19.36 4.54 -21.45
N LEU A 13 20.38 4.84 -20.65
CA LEU A 13 20.71 4.07 -19.46
C LEU A 13 19.54 4.09 -18.47
N TRP A 14 19.00 5.27 -18.18
CA TRP A 14 17.83 5.41 -17.29
C TRP A 14 16.61 4.66 -17.82
N TYR A 15 16.30 4.81 -19.11
CA TYR A 15 15.24 4.05 -19.78
C TYR A 15 15.41 2.54 -19.60
N SER A 16 16.63 2.03 -19.75
CA SER A 16 16.95 0.61 -19.57
C SER A 16 16.73 0.15 -18.13
N VAL A 17 17.09 0.98 -17.14
CA VAL A 17 16.80 0.72 -15.72
C VAL A 17 15.29 0.64 -15.48
N ILE A 18 14.51 1.60 -15.98
CA ILE A 18 13.06 1.60 -15.81
C ILE A 18 12.41 0.37 -16.44
N LEU A 19 12.82 0.00 -17.66
CA LEU A 19 12.34 -1.22 -18.30
C LEU A 19 12.71 -2.47 -17.51
N ALA A 20 13.91 -2.55 -16.95
CA ALA A 20 14.33 -3.68 -16.12
C ALA A 20 13.48 -3.81 -14.85
N VAL A 21 13.21 -2.70 -14.17
CA VAL A 21 12.33 -2.67 -12.97
C VAL A 21 10.90 -3.04 -13.34
N ALA A 22 10.35 -2.46 -14.42
CA ALA A 22 9.00 -2.77 -14.88
C ALA A 22 8.87 -4.26 -15.27
N LEU A 23 9.86 -4.81 -15.97
CA LEU A 23 9.89 -6.22 -16.38
C LEU A 23 10.05 -7.14 -15.17
N ALA A 24 10.92 -6.83 -14.21
CA ALA A 24 11.09 -7.61 -12.99
C ALA A 24 9.78 -7.69 -12.19
N GLY A 25 9.08 -6.57 -12.05
CA GLY A 25 7.76 -6.50 -11.43
C GLY A 25 6.72 -7.33 -12.17
N PHE A 26 6.61 -7.14 -13.50
CA PHE A 26 5.70 -7.90 -14.35
C PHE A 26 5.95 -9.42 -14.26
N LEU A 27 7.21 -9.85 -14.35
CA LEU A 27 7.58 -11.27 -14.26
C LEU A 27 7.25 -11.84 -12.87
N CYS A 28 7.50 -11.08 -11.81
CA CYS A 28 7.12 -11.50 -10.46
C CYS A 28 5.60 -11.68 -10.35
N ILE A 29 4.80 -10.75 -10.88
CA ILE A 29 3.33 -10.88 -10.93
C ILE A 29 2.93 -12.13 -11.72
N ALA A 30 3.52 -12.34 -12.89
CA ALA A 30 3.19 -13.45 -13.78
C ALA A 30 3.60 -14.84 -13.25
N VAL A 31 4.58 -14.90 -12.34
CA VAL A 31 5.09 -16.17 -11.77
C VAL A 31 4.54 -16.42 -10.37
N VAL A 32 4.64 -15.44 -9.47
CA VAL A 32 4.28 -15.58 -8.05
C VAL A 32 2.78 -15.35 -7.85
N PHE A 33 2.25 -14.26 -8.41
CA PHE A 33 0.86 -13.85 -8.17
C PHE A 33 -0.13 -14.45 -9.16
N LYS A 34 0.29 -15.36 -10.05
CA LYS A 34 -0.62 -15.98 -11.02
C LYS A 34 -1.73 -16.82 -10.36
N LYS A 35 -1.46 -17.36 -9.18
CA LYS A 35 -2.42 -18.13 -8.38
C LYS A 35 -2.38 -17.63 -6.94
N PRO A 36 -3.52 -17.55 -6.24
CA PRO A 36 -3.53 -17.33 -4.80
C PRO A 36 -2.67 -18.38 -4.09
N LEU A 37 -1.95 -17.97 -3.05
CA LEU A 37 -1.16 -18.93 -2.30
C LEU A 37 -2.09 -19.92 -1.56
N PRO A 38 -1.82 -21.23 -1.67
CA PRO A 38 -2.46 -22.19 -0.80
C PRO A 38 -2.07 -21.90 0.66
N PRO A 39 -2.88 -22.31 1.65
CA PRO A 39 -2.54 -22.12 3.04
C PRO A 39 -1.17 -22.74 3.32
N SER A 40 -0.24 -21.92 3.79
CA SER A 40 1.11 -22.40 4.10
C SER A 40 1.09 -23.14 5.45
N HIS A 41 1.56 -24.39 5.43
CA HIS A 41 1.99 -25.16 6.60
C HIS A 41 0.90 -25.64 7.57
N ASP A 42 1.38 -26.38 8.57
CA ASP A 42 0.67 -26.72 9.78
C ASP A 42 0.29 -25.41 10.51
N LEU A 43 -1.01 -25.17 10.67
CA LEU A 43 -1.51 -23.95 11.32
C LEU A 43 -1.22 -23.95 12.83
N ASP A 44 -0.97 -25.12 13.41
CA ASP A 44 -0.77 -25.30 14.85
C ASP A 44 0.61 -24.80 15.31
N ILE A 45 1.58 -24.63 14.40
CA ILE A 45 2.89 -24.05 14.73
C ILE A 45 2.95 -22.53 14.59
N LEU A 46 1.97 -21.91 13.93
CA LEU A 46 2.01 -20.47 13.65
C LEU A 46 1.77 -19.62 14.91
N GLU A 47 2.45 -18.47 14.99
CA GLU A 47 2.34 -17.51 16.09
C GLU A 47 0.95 -16.85 16.16
N PRO A 48 0.35 -16.63 17.33
CA PRO A 48 -0.94 -15.97 17.42
C PRO A 48 -0.87 -14.49 17.01
N VAL A 49 -1.99 -13.93 16.55
CA VAL A 49 -2.04 -12.61 15.90
C VAL A 49 -3.29 -11.83 16.27
N THR A 50 -3.12 -10.52 16.48
CA THR A 50 -4.23 -9.59 16.68
C THR A 50 -4.46 -8.75 15.42
N ILE A 51 -5.64 -8.86 14.81
CA ILE A 51 -6.10 -7.97 13.75
C ILE A 51 -6.63 -6.67 14.37
N ILE A 52 -6.12 -5.52 13.96
CA ILE A 52 -6.58 -4.22 14.44
C ILE A 52 -7.13 -3.43 13.26
N ARG A 53 -8.41 -3.05 13.34
CA ARG A 53 -9.10 -2.33 12.26
C ARG A 53 -9.56 -0.96 12.73
N PRO A 54 -8.99 0.14 12.21
CA PRO A 54 -9.48 1.47 12.49
C PRO A 54 -10.75 1.72 11.67
N ILE A 55 -11.85 2.02 12.35
CA ILE A 55 -13.17 2.23 11.76
C ILE A 55 -13.52 3.72 11.82
N LYS A 56 -14.07 4.24 10.72
CA LYS A 56 -14.72 5.54 10.66
C LYS A 56 -15.73 5.56 9.52
N GLY A 57 -17.01 5.66 9.85
CA GLY A 57 -18.07 5.79 8.86
C GLY A 57 -18.31 4.52 8.05
N ILE A 58 -19.02 4.65 6.93
CA ILE A 58 -19.39 3.55 6.04
C ILE A 58 -18.64 3.66 4.71
N ASP A 59 -18.03 2.54 4.31
CA ASP A 59 -17.41 2.35 3.00
C ASP A 59 -18.20 1.31 2.18
N PRO A 60 -17.98 1.23 0.85
CA PRO A 60 -18.60 0.22 0.01
C PRO A 60 -18.28 -1.19 0.48
N GLU A 61 -19.29 -2.06 0.53
CA GLU A 61 -19.15 -3.46 0.98
C GLU A 61 -18.48 -3.61 2.36
N LEU A 62 -18.65 -2.61 3.25
CA LEU A 62 -18.00 -2.58 4.57
C LEU A 62 -18.21 -3.86 5.36
N SER A 63 -19.46 -4.35 5.45
CA SER A 63 -19.79 -5.57 6.20
C SER A 63 -18.94 -6.74 5.74
N SER A 64 -18.79 -6.94 4.43
CA SER A 64 -17.98 -8.01 3.88
C SER A 64 -16.48 -7.80 4.07
N CYS A 65 -15.99 -6.56 3.93
CA CYS A 65 -14.60 -6.22 4.21
C CYS A 65 -14.22 -6.55 5.66
N LEU A 66 -15.08 -6.22 6.61
CA LEU A 66 -14.88 -6.50 8.03
C LEU A 66 -15.03 -8.00 8.33
N GLU A 67 -16.04 -8.65 7.74
CA GLU A 67 -16.28 -10.09 7.86
C GLU A 67 -15.09 -10.93 7.40
N SER A 68 -14.33 -10.46 6.41
CA SER A 68 -13.10 -11.15 5.94
C SER A 68 -12.07 -11.39 7.05
N SER A 69 -12.11 -10.62 8.14
CA SER A 69 -11.27 -10.81 9.33
C SER A 69 -11.65 -12.08 10.11
N PHE A 70 -12.95 -12.40 10.16
CA PHE A 70 -13.49 -13.59 10.83
C PHE A 70 -13.35 -14.85 9.96
N LEU A 71 -13.30 -14.69 8.64
CA LEU A 71 -13.23 -15.78 7.68
C LEU A 71 -11.80 -16.21 7.31
N GLN A 72 -10.79 -15.75 8.06
CA GLN A 72 -9.42 -16.19 7.87
C GLN A 72 -9.28 -17.68 8.22
N ASN A 73 -8.56 -18.42 7.39
CA ASN A 73 -8.16 -19.81 7.62
C ASN A 73 -7.00 -19.82 8.63
N TYR A 74 -7.34 -19.61 9.90
CA TYR A 74 -6.41 -19.52 11.01
C TYR A 74 -7.03 -20.09 12.29
N PRO A 75 -6.25 -20.69 13.21
CA PRO A 75 -6.82 -21.24 14.44
C PRO A 75 -7.49 -20.14 15.28
N GLN A 76 -8.75 -20.35 15.65
CA GLN A 76 -9.61 -19.32 16.25
C GLN A 76 -9.08 -18.86 17.60
N GLU A 77 -8.50 -19.76 18.38
CA GLU A 77 -7.87 -19.50 19.68
C GLU A 77 -6.60 -18.65 19.57
N LYS A 78 -5.97 -18.63 18.39
CA LYS A 78 -4.77 -17.84 18.08
C LYS A 78 -5.09 -16.51 17.39
N LEU A 79 -6.36 -16.19 17.18
CA LEU A 79 -6.80 -15.01 16.48
C LEU A 79 -7.56 -14.08 17.42
N GLN A 80 -7.18 -12.81 17.45
CA GLN A 80 -7.95 -11.74 18.09
C GLN A 80 -8.31 -10.67 17.05
N ILE A 81 -9.49 -10.07 17.14
CA ILE A 81 -9.95 -8.99 16.26
C ILE A 81 -10.39 -7.78 17.09
N LEU A 82 -9.77 -6.63 16.88
CA LEU A 82 -10.08 -5.38 17.57
C LEU A 82 -10.59 -4.34 16.58
N PHE A 83 -11.86 -3.96 16.71
CA PHE A 83 -12.46 -2.86 15.93
C PHE A 83 -12.36 -1.57 16.73
N CYS A 84 -11.59 -0.61 16.21
CA CYS A 84 -11.33 0.65 16.90
C CYS A 84 -12.23 1.76 16.32
N LEU A 85 -13.08 2.40 17.13
CA LEU A 85 -13.94 3.52 16.73
C LEU A 85 -13.62 4.78 17.51
N TYR A 86 -13.71 5.93 16.85
CA TYR A 86 -13.52 7.21 17.54
C TYR A 86 -14.66 7.50 18.53
N GLU A 87 -15.90 7.17 18.18
CA GLU A 87 -17.10 7.46 18.97
C GLU A 87 -18.12 6.32 18.85
N GLU A 88 -19.00 6.19 19.85
CA GLU A 88 -20.04 5.14 19.88
C GLU A 88 -21.12 5.35 18.81
N SER A 89 -21.34 6.59 18.40
CA SER A 89 -22.32 7.01 17.39
C SER A 89 -21.92 6.71 15.95
N ASP A 90 -20.74 6.11 15.72
CA ASP A 90 -20.28 5.81 14.37
C ASP A 90 -21.27 4.87 13.68
N PRO A 91 -21.68 5.17 12.43
CA PRO A 91 -22.69 4.39 11.71
C PRO A 91 -22.28 2.94 11.45
N ALA A 92 -20.99 2.58 11.58
CA ALA A 92 -20.52 1.20 11.46
C ALA A 92 -20.85 0.34 12.70
N MET A 93 -21.20 0.94 13.85
CA MET A 93 -21.43 0.22 15.11
C MET A 93 -22.43 -0.93 14.99
N PRO A 94 -23.62 -0.78 14.36
CA PRO A 94 -24.57 -1.89 14.21
C PRO A 94 -24.01 -3.05 13.37
N ILE A 95 -23.21 -2.75 12.33
CA ILE A 95 -22.57 -3.78 11.49
C ILE A 95 -21.57 -4.59 12.32
N LEU A 96 -20.78 -3.91 13.15
CA LEU A 96 -19.80 -4.56 14.02
C LEU A 96 -20.47 -5.47 15.05
N GLN A 97 -21.53 -5.00 15.70
CA GLN A 97 -22.31 -5.79 16.67
C GLN A 97 -22.90 -7.04 16.02
N LEU A 98 -23.45 -6.92 14.80
CA LEU A 98 -23.98 -8.05 14.05
C LEU A 98 -22.88 -9.07 13.70
N LEU A 99 -21.70 -8.62 13.29
CA LEU A 99 -20.58 -9.50 12.96
C LEU A 99 -20.06 -10.24 14.19
N ILE A 100 -19.89 -9.56 15.32
CA ILE A 100 -19.46 -10.20 16.58
C ILE A 100 -20.49 -11.24 17.03
N ALA A 101 -21.79 -10.91 16.97
CA ALA A 101 -22.85 -11.84 17.30
C ALA A 101 -22.90 -13.05 16.34
N LYS A 102 -22.54 -12.86 15.07
CA LYS A 102 -22.47 -13.92 14.05
C LYS A 102 -21.32 -14.90 14.28
N TYR A 103 -20.22 -14.46 14.90
CA TYR A 103 -19.02 -15.26 15.12
C TYR A 103 -18.61 -15.30 16.61
N PRO A 104 -19.45 -15.86 17.51
CA PRO A 104 -19.24 -15.80 18.95
C PRO A 104 -18.02 -16.59 19.45
N HIS A 105 -17.44 -17.44 18.60
CA HIS A 105 -16.28 -18.29 18.93
C HIS A 105 -14.93 -17.60 18.70
N ILE A 106 -14.92 -16.45 18.01
CA ILE A 106 -13.72 -15.68 17.72
C ILE A 106 -13.58 -14.56 18.75
N ASP A 107 -12.38 -14.37 19.31
CA ASP A 107 -12.06 -13.29 20.24
C ASP A 107 -12.11 -11.94 19.50
N ALA A 108 -13.30 -11.32 19.48
CA ALA A 108 -13.56 -10.08 18.77
C ALA A 108 -14.21 -9.04 19.69
N SER A 109 -13.69 -7.81 19.69
CA SER A 109 -14.22 -6.73 20.52
C SER A 109 -14.21 -5.38 19.82
N ILE A 110 -15.06 -4.49 20.34
CA ILE A 110 -15.21 -3.12 19.89
C ILE A 110 -14.56 -2.20 20.92
N LEU A 111 -13.61 -1.39 20.49
CA LEU A 111 -12.90 -0.42 21.32
C LEU A 111 -13.28 0.99 20.88
N VAL A 112 -13.89 1.76 21.77
CA VAL A 112 -14.25 3.15 21.51
C VAL A 112 -13.24 4.06 22.19
N SER A 113 -12.89 5.17 21.54
CA SER A 113 -11.92 6.11 22.12
C SER A 113 -12.52 6.89 23.28
N GLU A 114 -11.71 7.12 24.30
CA GLU A 114 -12.09 7.98 25.42
C GLU A 114 -11.88 9.46 25.04
N PRO A 115 -12.93 10.31 25.07
CA PRO A 115 -12.80 11.72 24.74
C PRO A 115 -11.70 12.40 25.57
N GLY A 116 -10.77 13.08 24.88
CA GLY A 116 -9.68 13.82 25.51
C GLY A 116 -8.46 13.01 25.95
N GLN A 117 -8.50 11.68 25.94
CA GLN A 117 -7.35 10.83 26.27
C GLN A 117 -6.62 10.26 25.06
N ASP A 118 -7.35 9.90 23.99
CA ASP A 118 -6.78 9.23 22.81
C ASP A 118 -6.35 10.20 21.70
N TYR A 119 -5.80 11.36 22.07
CA TYR A 119 -5.24 12.31 21.11
C TYR A 119 -3.71 12.35 21.20
N PHE A 120 -3.05 11.81 20.17
CA PHE A 120 -1.59 11.72 20.09
C PHE A 120 -1.00 12.57 18.96
N GLY A 121 -1.85 13.10 18.08
CA GLY A 121 -1.43 13.94 16.97
C GLY A 121 -2.55 14.19 15.95
N PRO A 122 -2.24 14.89 14.85
CA PRO A 122 -3.18 15.22 13.79
C PRO A 122 -3.74 14.00 13.05
N ASN A 123 -3.14 12.80 13.15
CA ASN A 123 -3.59 11.61 12.44
C ASN A 123 -4.69 10.82 13.21
N PRO A 124 -6.00 11.03 12.94
CA PRO A 124 -7.08 10.27 13.54
C PRO A 124 -7.04 8.76 13.30
N LYS A 125 -6.36 8.27 12.25
CA LYS A 125 -6.20 6.82 12.07
C LYS A 125 -5.30 6.27 13.17
N VAL A 126 -4.13 6.87 13.38
CA VAL A 126 -3.21 6.43 14.44
C VAL A 126 -3.80 6.65 15.83
N ASN A 127 -4.48 7.78 16.06
CA ASN A 127 -5.19 8.01 17.32
C ASN A 127 -6.16 6.87 17.63
N ASN A 128 -6.90 6.43 16.62
CA ASN A 128 -7.83 5.32 16.74
C ASN A 128 -7.11 3.96 16.90
N LEU A 129 -5.98 3.75 16.22
CA LEU A 129 -5.17 2.52 16.31
C LEU A 129 -4.48 2.37 17.67
N ALA A 130 -4.13 3.46 18.35
CA ALA A 130 -3.34 3.44 19.58
C ALA A 130 -3.94 2.56 20.68
N LYS A 131 -5.27 2.65 20.90
CA LYS A 131 -5.95 1.79 21.88
C LYS A 131 -5.94 0.32 21.50
N GLY A 132 -6.12 0.01 20.20
CA GLY A 132 -6.07 -1.37 19.70
C GLY A 132 -4.67 -1.95 19.86
N PHE A 133 -3.64 -1.16 19.58
CA PHE A 133 -2.25 -1.58 19.73
C PHE A 133 -1.87 -1.82 21.20
N ARG A 134 -2.40 -1.01 22.12
CA ARG A 134 -2.22 -1.19 23.58
C ARG A 134 -2.96 -2.43 24.09
N GLN A 135 -4.19 -2.67 23.62
CA GLN A 135 -5.05 -3.77 24.07
C GLN A 135 -4.83 -5.08 23.31
N ALA A 136 -3.98 -5.09 22.29
CA ALA A 136 -3.64 -6.30 21.56
C ALA A 136 -3.14 -7.38 22.53
N LYS A 137 -3.70 -8.59 22.40
CA LYS A 137 -3.34 -9.75 23.21
C LYS A 137 -2.02 -10.38 22.78
N TYR A 138 -1.72 -10.31 21.49
CA TYR A 138 -0.54 -10.93 20.88
C TYR A 138 0.49 -9.90 20.45
N ASP A 139 1.73 -10.36 20.22
CA ASP A 139 2.83 -9.50 19.76
C ASP A 139 2.75 -9.22 18.25
N LEU A 140 2.35 -10.20 17.44
CA LEU A 140 2.05 -9.97 16.04
C LEU A 140 0.72 -9.22 15.92
N VAL A 141 0.76 -8.07 15.26
CA VAL A 141 -0.42 -7.28 14.92
C VAL A 141 -0.56 -7.17 13.42
N TRP A 142 -1.80 -7.24 12.94
CA TRP A 142 -2.14 -6.97 11.55
C TRP A 142 -3.07 -5.76 11.47
N ILE A 143 -2.52 -4.64 11.04
CA ILE A 143 -3.26 -3.40 10.82
C ILE A 143 -3.92 -3.47 9.44
N LEU A 144 -5.26 -3.38 9.42
CA LEU A 144 -6.06 -3.56 8.21
C LEU A 144 -7.16 -2.48 8.12
N ASP A 145 -7.10 -1.65 7.08
CA ASP A 145 -8.07 -0.56 6.86
C ASP A 145 -9.49 -1.09 6.71
N LEU A 146 -10.52 -0.40 7.23
CA LEU A 146 -11.92 -0.87 7.23
C LEU A 146 -12.47 -1.29 5.85
N ASN A 147 -12.04 -0.61 4.78
CA ASN A 147 -12.52 -0.83 3.41
C ASN A 147 -11.70 -1.82 2.61
N VAL A 148 -10.95 -2.67 3.31
CA VAL A 148 -10.08 -3.67 2.70
C VAL A 148 -10.67 -5.04 2.96
N TRP A 149 -10.94 -5.78 1.90
CA TRP A 149 -11.26 -7.18 1.94
C TRP A 149 -9.98 -8.02 1.74
N ALA A 150 -9.80 -9.01 2.61
CA ALA A 150 -8.64 -9.89 2.62
C ALA A 150 -9.00 -11.31 2.17
N LEU A 151 -8.11 -11.95 1.42
CA LEU A 151 -8.26 -13.37 1.08
C LEU A 151 -8.15 -14.25 2.33
N PRO A 152 -8.75 -15.46 2.35
CA PRO A 152 -8.82 -16.30 3.54
C PRO A 152 -7.48 -16.76 4.13
N ASN A 153 -6.42 -16.91 3.33
CA ASN A 153 -5.14 -17.46 3.81
C ASN A 153 -4.10 -16.39 4.19
N ILE A 154 -4.47 -15.10 4.11
CA ILE A 154 -3.51 -14.00 4.26
C ILE A 154 -2.83 -14.01 5.63
N VAL A 155 -3.59 -14.29 6.69
CA VAL A 155 -3.01 -14.37 8.03
C VAL A 155 -1.97 -15.49 8.11
N ALA A 156 -2.32 -16.70 7.68
CA ALA A 156 -1.42 -17.85 7.75
C ALA A 156 -0.13 -17.60 6.95
N ASN A 157 -0.26 -17.09 5.72
CA ASN A 157 0.87 -16.81 4.85
C ASN A 157 1.74 -15.65 5.39
N GLY A 158 1.10 -14.61 5.95
CA GLY A 158 1.79 -13.47 6.54
C GLY A 158 2.59 -13.84 7.79
N VAL A 159 1.99 -14.60 8.70
CA VAL A 159 2.67 -15.11 9.90
C VAL A 159 3.81 -16.05 9.51
N SER A 160 3.59 -16.96 8.57
CA SER A 160 4.64 -17.84 8.05
C SER A 160 5.81 -17.04 7.46
N ALA A 161 5.55 -16.00 6.68
CA ALA A 161 6.61 -15.17 6.12
C ALA A 161 7.42 -14.43 7.19
N MET A 162 6.76 -13.94 8.24
CA MET A 162 7.40 -13.33 9.41
C MET A 162 8.26 -14.32 10.20
N MET A 163 7.81 -15.56 10.37
CA MET A 163 8.54 -16.60 11.11
C MET A 163 9.72 -17.16 10.32
N ASN A 164 9.50 -17.43 9.03
CA ASN A 164 10.44 -18.16 8.18
C ASN A 164 11.33 -17.24 7.34
N ASN A 165 11.24 -15.92 7.55
CA ASN A 165 12.03 -14.91 6.83
C ASN A 165 11.90 -15.04 5.31
N THR A 166 10.67 -15.12 4.80
CA THR A 166 10.40 -15.32 3.36
C THR A 166 9.85 -14.07 2.68
N ASN A 167 10.11 -13.92 1.39
CA ASN A 167 9.49 -12.93 0.51
C ASN A 167 9.04 -13.60 -0.78
N CYS A 168 7.77 -13.42 -1.14
CA CYS A 168 7.11 -14.11 -2.25
C CYS A 168 7.31 -15.64 -2.18
N GLY A 169 7.19 -16.21 -0.97
CA GLY A 169 7.39 -17.64 -0.69
C GLY A 169 8.84 -18.13 -0.73
N THR A 170 9.81 -17.26 -1.06
CA THR A 170 11.24 -17.63 -1.12
C THR A 170 11.96 -17.21 0.14
N SER A 171 12.76 -18.10 0.74
CA SER A 171 13.57 -17.77 1.92
C SER A 171 14.61 -16.71 1.60
N ILE A 172 14.73 -15.72 2.47
CA ILE A 172 15.71 -14.65 2.39
C ILE A 172 16.94 -15.03 3.22
N ASN A 173 18.13 -14.74 2.69
CA ASN A 173 19.40 -14.99 3.37
C ASN A 173 19.42 -14.41 4.81
N HIS A 174 19.63 -15.28 5.80
CA HIS A 174 19.67 -14.93 7.22
C HIS A 174 20.84 -14.01 7.62
N ARG A 175 21.85 -13.82 6.75
CA ARG A 175 22.97 -12.90 7.00
C ARG A 175 22.63 -11.43 6.73
N GLY A 176 21.51 -11.15 6.06
CA GLY A 176 21.04 -9.80 5.75
C GLY A 176 19.96 -9.30 6.71
N ARG A 177 19.24 -8.26 6.29
CA ARG A 177 18.04 -7.78 6.98
C ARG A 177 16.97 -8.87 7.05
N THR A 178 16.33 -9.02 8.21
CA THR A 178 15.24 -9.99 8.42
C THR A 178 13.87 -9.36 8.20
N VAL A 179 12.88 -10.14 7.80
CA VAL A 179 11.50 -9.66 7.65
C VAL A 179 10.97 -9.17 9.01
N ARG A 180 10.58 -7.89 9.05
CA ARG A 180 9.99 -7.23 10.23
C ARG A 180 8.62 -6.62 9.94
N LEU A 181 8.27 -6.51 8.66
CA LEU A 181 6.98 -6.02 8.19
C LEU A 181 6.56 -6.83 6.97
N VAL A 182 5.41 -7.49 7.06
CA VAL A 182 4.73 -8.10 5.91
C VAL A 182 3.57 -7.21 5.49
N HIS A 183 3.44 -6.98 4.19
CA HIS A 183 2.38 -6.16 3.61
C HIS A 183 1.95 -6.75 2.27
N HIS A 184 0.83 -6.27 1.74
CA HIS A 184 0.17 -6.91 0.62
C HIS A 184 -0.03 -5.94 -0.54
N VAL A 185 0.02 -6.47 -1.77
CA VAL A 185 -0.23 -5.68 -2.97
C VAL A 185 -1.67 -5.16 -2.92
N PRO A 186 -1.87 -3.82 -2.92
CA PRO A 186 -3.21 -3.27 -2.88
C PRO A 186 -3.78 -3.27 -4.29
N LEU A 187 -4.93 -3.91 -4.45
CA LEU A 187 -5.76 -3.79 -5.63
C LEU A 187 -7.06 -3.08 -5.22
N ALA A 188 -7.68 -2.38 -6.16
CA ALA A 188 -9.02 -1.85 -5.96
C ALA A 188 -9.90 -2.27 -7.12
N VAL A 189 -11.13 -2.67 -6.82
CA VAL A 189 -12.08 -3.13 -7.83
C VAL A 189 -13.28 -2.21 -7.86
N SER A 190 -13.56 -1.65 -9.02
CA SER A 190 -14.75 -0.85 -9.27
C SER A 190 -15.97 -1.76 -9.38
N LEU A 191 -16.92 -1.53 -8.48
CA LEU A 191 -18.19 -2.23 -8.45
C LEU A 191 -19.19 -1.64 -9.45
N ASP A 192 -18.88 -0.53 -10.09
CA ASP A 192 -19.71 0.20 -11.04
C ASP A 192 -19.05 0.23 -12.43
N ALA A 193 -19.53 -0.59 -13.38
CA ALA A 193 -18.93 -0.68 -14.71
C ALA A 193 -18.94 0.66 -15.51
N SER A 194 -19.80 1.60 -15.12
CA SER A 194 -19.89 2.96 -15.68
C SER A 194 -19.05 4.00 -14.93
N GLY A 195 -18.57 3.68 -13.72
CA GLY A 195 -17.85 4.58 -12.83
C GLY A 195 -16.52 5.04 -13.41
N ALA A 196 -16.39 6.31 -13.81
CA ALA A 196 -15.18 6.82 -14.42
C ALA A 196 -14.03 6.97 -13.41
N GLY A 197 -14.31 7.41 -12.18
CA GLY A 197 -13.27 7.61 -11.16
C GLY A 197 -12.75 6.30 -10.57
N SER A 198 -13.66 5.43 -10.13
CA SER A 198 -13.34 4.09 -9.58
C SER A 198 -12.64 3.19 -10.60
N SER A 199 -13.04 3.22 -11.88
CA SER A 199 -12.36 2.46 -12.94
C SER A 199 -10.95 2.96 -13.24
N LEU A 200 -10.67 4.27 -13.06
CA LEU A 200 -9.32 4.80 -13.21
C LEU A 200 -8.41 4.37 -12.04
N ASP A 201 -8.93 4.32 -10.80
CA ASP A 201 -8.18 3.79 -9.66
C ASP A 201 -7.86 2.30 -9.84
N GLU A 202 -8.84 1.51 -10.26
CA GLU A 202 -8.63 0.10 -10.60
C GLU A 202 -7.56 -0.05 -11.69
N MET A 203 -7.70 0.67 -12.80
CA MET A 203 -6.75 0.63 -13.90
C MET A 203 -5.33 0.98 -13.42
N PHE A 204 -5.19 2.03 -12.60
CA PHE A 204 -3.90 2.43 -12.05
C PHE A 204 -3.28 1.35 -11.15
N LEU A 205 -4.07 0.76 -10.23
CA LEU A 205 -3.58 -0.25 -9.29
C LEU A 205 -3.24 -1.59 -9.97
N PHE A 206 -4.00 -1.97 -11.00
CA PHE A 206 -3.79 -3.21 -11.74
C PHE A 206 -2.64 -3.13 -12.75
N THR A 207 -2.24 -1.93 -13.18
CA THR A 207 -1.21 -1.72 -14.23
C THR A 207 0.05 -1.06 -13.68
N SER A 208 0.17 0.28 -13.77
CA SER A 208 1.39 1.01 -13.42
C SER A 208 1.83 0.74 -11.98
N HIS A 209 0.92 0.87 -11.02
CA HIS A 209 1.29 0.76 -9.60
C HIS A 209 1.85 -0.62 -9.24
N SER A 210 1.14 -1.70 -9.55
CA SER A 210 1.47 -3.04 -9.02
C SER A 210 2.82 -3.55 -9.51
N LYS A 211 3.20 -3.33 -10.77
CA LYS A 211 4.51 -3.80 -11.29
C LYS A 211 5.68 -3.10 -10.60
N PHE A 212 5.64 -1.77 -10.49
CA PHE A 212 6.72 -1.04 -9.81
C PHE A 212 6.71 -1.32 -8.31
N TYR A 213 5.53 -1.40 -7.69
CA TYR A 213 5.41 -1.72 -6.27
C TYR A 213 5.99 -3.09 -5.90
N VAL A 214 5.66 -4.13 -6.68
CA VAL A 214 6.21 -5.48 -6.51
C VAL A 214 7.72 -5.48 -6.77
N SER A 215 8.17 -4.85 -7.85
CA SER A 215 9.60 -4.81 -8.17
C SER A 215 10.43 -4.11 -7.10
N LEU A 216 9.98 -2.93 -6.62
CA LEU A 216 10.72 -2.14 -5.64
C LEU A 216 10.81 -2.87 -4.28
N ASN A 217 9.75 -3.55 -3.86
CA ASN A 217 9.78 -4.36 -2.64
C ASN A 217 10.70 -5.58 -2.77
N ASN A 218 10.74 -6.23 -3.95
CA ASN A 218 11.68 -7.32 -4.20
C ASN A 218 13.14 -6.87 -4.25
N LEU A 219 13.41 -5.68 -4.82
CA LEU A 219 14.74 -5.07 -4.81
C LEU A 219 15.21 -4.72 -3.39
N SER A 220 14.27 -4.39 -2.50
CA SER A 220 14.52 -4.19 -1.07
C SER A 220 15.67 -3.20 -0.80
N ILE A 221 15.67 -2.08 -1.52
CA ILE A 221 16.64 -0.98 -1.33
C ILE A 221 16.20 -0.08 -0.17
N ALA A 222 14.89 0.13 -0.03
CA ALA A 222 14.25 0.93 0.99
C ALA A 222 12.85 0.34 1.27
N PRO A 223 12.22 0.62 2.44
CA PRO A 223 10.87 0.17 2.68
C PRO A 223 9.90 0.87 1.71
N CYS A 224 9.04 0.10 1.05
CA CYS A 224 8.02 0.61 0.13
C CYS A 224 6.66 0.06 0.56
N VAL A 225 6.06 0.70 1.55
CA VAL A 225 4.87 0.20 2.26
C VAL A 225 3.62 0.98 1.87
N ASN A 226 2.45 0.32 1.94
CA ASN A 226 1.14 0.93 1.76
C ASN A 226 0.29 0.78 3.03
N GLY A 227 -0.57 1.74 3.33
CA GLY A 227 -1.27 1.77 4.62
C GLY A 227 -2.43 0.81 4.77
N LYS A 228 -2.73 0.02 3.73
CA LYS A 228 -3.95 -0.80 3.65
C LYS A 228 -3.88 -2.07 4.48
N SER A 229 -2.73 -2.75 4.51
CA SER A 229 -2.57 -4.06 5.12
C SER A 229 -1.12 -4.27 5.54
N ASN A 230 -0.84 -4.16 6.84
CA ASN A 230 0.51 -4.23 7.40
C ASN A 230 0.55 -5.12 8.64
N MET A 231 1.37 -6.16 8.60
CA MET A 231 1.62 -7.07 9.70
C MET A 231 3.04 -6.89 10.22
N TYR A 232 3.20 -6.68 11.52
CA TYR A 232 4.48 -6.49 12.18
C TYR A 232 4.37 -6.82 13.67
N ARG A 233 5.51 -6.90 14.37
CA ARG A 233 5.53 -7.14 15.82
C ARG A 233 5.43 -5.83 16.60
N ARG A 234 4.66 -5.85 17.69
CA ARG A 234 4.57 -4.71 18.62
C ARG A 234 5.91 -4.46 19.29
N SER A 235 6.56 -5.53 19.75
CA SER A 235 7.88 -5.52 20.36
C SER A 235 8.94 -4.88 19.46
N ASP A 236 8.91 -5.19 18.15
CA ASP A 236 9.82 -4.59 17.17
C ASP A 236 9.56 -3.08 17.03
N LEU A 237 8.28 -2.65 16.96
CA LEU A 237 7.94 -1.23 16.88
C LEU A 237 8.30 -0.47 18.16
N ASP A 238 8.06 -1.07 19.33
CA ASP A 238 8.43 -0.50 20.63
C ASP A 238 9.95 -0.32 20.74
N ARG A 239 10.71 -1.33 20.31
CA ARG A 239 12.17 -1.26 20.22
C ARG A 239 12.62 -0.17 19.26
N ALA A 240 12.01 -0.07 18.08
CA ALA A 240 12.39 0.95 17.10
C ALA A 240 12.24 2.36 17.65
N VAL A 241 11.10 2.67 18.28
CA VAL A 241 10.85 3.99 18.87
C VAL A 241 11.78 4.27 20.05
N ALA A 242 12.08 3.28 20.89
CA ALA A 242 13.03 3.44 21.99
C ALA A 242 14.49 3.70 21.54
N LEU A 243 14.85 3.30 20.32
CA LEU A 243 16.19 3.51 19.74
C LEU A 243 16.33 4.86 19.03
N ILE A 244 15.24 5.54 18.66
CA ILE A 244 15.28 6.86 18.00
C ILE A 244 16.17 7.87 18.76
N PRO A 245 16.08 8.02 20.09
CA PRO A 245 16.93 8.97 20.82
C PRO A 245 18.41 8.58 20.91
N GLN A 246 18.74 7.32 20.59
CA GLN A 246 20.07 6.75 20.78
C GLN A 246 20.85 6.63 19.46
N GLN A 247 20.15 6.58 18.33
CA GLN A 247 20.73 6.30 17.02
C GLN A 247 20.32 7.39 16.02
N HIS A 248 21.30 7.97 15.34
CA HIS A 248 21.04 9.00 14.35
C HIS A 248 20.45 8.41 13.06
N CYS A 249 19.37 9.01 12.56
CA CYS A 249 18.72 8.63 11.31
C CYS A 249 18.19 9.88 10.60
N GLN A 250 18.38 9.96 9.27
CA GLN A 250 17.93 11.08 8.44
C GLN A 250 16.42 11.34 8.56
N PHE A 251 15.60 10.35 8.92
CA PHE A 251 14.15 10.51 8.99
C PHE A 251 13.62 10.96 10.36
N PHE A 252 14.40 10.84 11.43
CA PHE A 252 13.95 11.11 12.81
C PHE A 252 14.96 11.95 13.62
N HIS A 253 15.71 12.84 12.96
CA HIS A 253 16.82 13.57 13.56
C HIS A 253 16.44 14.87 14.26
N GLU A 254 15.26 15.42 13.97
CA GLU A 254 14.79 16.68 14.55
C GLU A 254 14.63 16.56 16.07
N GLU A 255 15.10 17.55 16.82
CA GLU A 255 15.16 17.49 18.30
C GLU A 255 13.78 17.28 18.92
N SER A 256 12.75 17.91 18.36
CA SER A 256 11.35 17.74 18.76
C SER A 256 10.85 16.31 18.54
N VAL A 257 11.30 15.65 17.47
CA VAL A 257 10.94 14.27 17.12
C VAL A 257 11.65 13.30 18.06
N VAL A 258 12.95 13.51 18.31
CA VAL A 258 13.74 12.71 19.24
C VAL A 258 13.20 12.77 20.66
N SER A 259 12.91 13.97 21.15
CA SER A 259 12.35 14.19 22.49
C SER A 259 10.97 13.53 22.65
N ASP A 260 10.13 13.61 21.62
CA ASP A 260 8.83 12.94 21.64
C ASP A 260 8.95 11.41 21.61
N ALA A 261 9.86 10.85 20.80
CA ALA A 261 10.12 9.41 20.80
C ALA A 261 10.56 8.92 22.18
N ALA A 262 11.45 9.65 22.86
CA ALA A 262 11.87 9.34 24.22
C ALA A 262 10.69 9.37 25.21
N ARG A 263 9.84 10.39 25.11
CA ARG A 263 8.63 10.53 25.94
C ARG A 263 7.63 9.40 25.74
N VAL A 264 7.39 8.99 24.49
CA VAL A 264 6.49 7.88 24.18
C VAL A 264 7.08 6.56 24.66
N ALA A 265 8.36 6.30 24.41
CA ALA A 265 9.05 5.08 24.86
C ALA A 265 9.07 4.95 26.39
N ALA A 266 9.17 6.07 27.13
CA ALA A 266 9.13 6.08 28.58
C ALA A 266 7.79 5.61 29.19
N ARG A 267 6.70 5.59 28.41
CA ARG A 267 5.40 5.05 28.86
C ARG A 267 5.38 3.52 28.90
N GLY A 268 6.38 2.87 28.29
CA GLY A 268 6.52 1.42 28.22
C GLY A 268 5.89 0.80 26.97
N PRO A 269 5.93 -0.54 26.87
CA PRO A 269 5.48 -1.29 25.70
C PRO A 269 4.02 -1.04 25.33
N GLY A 270 3.68 -1.12 24.04
CA GLY A 270 2.32 -0.93 23.54
C GLY A 270 1.88 0.52 23.35
N HIS A 271 2.76 1.50 23.63
CA HIS A 271 2.47 2.92 23.40
C HIS A 271 3.09 3.47 22.11
N SER A 272 4.05 2.76 21.50
CA SER A 272 4.91 3.32 20.46
C SER A 272 4.23 3.63 19.14
N ILE A 273 3.08 3.01 18.84
CA ILE A 273 2.31 3.40 17.65
C ILE A 273 1.84 4.86 17.71
N SER A 274 1.61 5.40 18.92
CA SER A 274 1.13 6.78 19.11
C SER A 274 2.16 7.83 18.67
N PHE A 275 3.46 7.51 18.70
CA PHE A 275 4.51 8.37 18.17
C PHE A 275 4.29 8.73 16.70
N PHE A 276 3.70 7.81 15.93
CA PHE A 276 3.46 8.01 14.50
C PHE A 276 2.21 8.85 14.20
N ALA A 277 1.45 9.29 15.21
CA ALA A 277 0.23 10.08 15.02
C ALA A 277 0.49 11.49 14.45
N LYS A 278 1.74 11.94 14.44
CA LYS A 278 2.16 13.19 13.80
C LYS A 278 2.29 13.11 12.28
N TYR A 279 2.41 11.90 11.72
CA TYR A 279 2.66 11.70 10.29
C TYR A 279 1.36 11.33 9.56
N ILE A 280 1.11 11.94 8.39
CA ILE A 280 -0.02 11.53 7.51
C ILE A 280 0.25 10.18 6.85
N GLY A 281 1.51 9.87 6.52
CA GLY A 281 1.93 8.55 6.04
C GLY A 281 2.53 7.72 7.18
N GLU A 282 1.73 7.38 8.17
CA GLU A 282 2.21 6.64 9.35
C GLU A 282 2.84 5.30 8.99
N ASP A 283 2.29 4.64 7.98
CA ASP A 283 2.65 3.33 7.44
C ASP A 283 4.10 3.30 6.94
N ASN A 284 4.48 4.27 6.11
CA ASN A 284 5.83 4.38 5.59
C ASN A 284 6.80 4.80 6.70
N MET A 285 6.39 5.65 7.64
CA MET A 285 7.25 6.01 8.78
C MET A 285 7.48 4.82 9.73
N ILE A 286 6.47 3.98 9.96
CA ILE A 286 6.62 2.70 10.68
C ILE A 286 7.58 1.78 9.92
N GLY A 287 7.40 1.66 8.59
CA GLY A 287 8.30 0.90 7.74
C GLY A 287 9.76 1.36 7.83
N ILE A 288 10.01 2.67 7.80
CA ILE A 288 11.34 3.27 7.98
C ILE A 288 11.88 2.99 9.39
N ALA A 289 11.05 3.12 10.44
CA ALA A 289 11.51 2.87 11.81
C ALA A 289 11.96 1.40 11.99
N LEU A 290 11.18 0.44 11.49
CA LEU A 290 11.54 -0.98 11.52
C LEU A 290 12.77 -1.28 10.64
N TRP A 291 12.89 -0.58 9.51
CA TRP A 291 14.04 -0.70 8.63
C TRP A 291 15.31 -0.22 9.34
N GLU A 292 15.34 1.02 9.80
CA GLU A 292 16.57 1.65 10.32
C GLU A 292 16.96 1.12 11.72
N TYR A 293 16.00 0.98 12.64
CA TYR A 293 16.32 0.67 14.05
C TYR A 293 16.24 -0.81 14.41
N CYS A 294 15.53 -1.62 13.62
CA CYS A 294 15.44 -3.08 13.84
C CYS A 294 16.24 -3.89 12.83
N PHE A 295 17.04 -3.24 11.97
CA PHE A 295 17.73 -3.87 10.85
C PHE A 295 16.78 -4.76 10.01
N GLY A 296 15.54 -4.28 9.87
CA GLY A 296 14.44 -5.01 9.26
C GLY A 296 14.36 -4.82 7.75
N ARG A 297 13.51 -5.62 7.12
CA ARG A 297 13.03 -5.43 5.75
C ARG A 297 11.54 -5.70 5.63
N THR A 298 10.96 -5.22 4.55
CA THR A 298 9.60 -5.57 4.12
C THR A 298 9.60 -6.90 3.36
N ALA A 299 8.46 -7.56 3.35
CA ALA A 299 8.18 -8.72 2.51
C ALA A 299 6.74 -8.75 2.02
N LEU A 300 6.56 -9.28 0.81
CA LEU A 300 5.27 -9.66 0.25
C LEU A 300 5.09 -11.18 0.44
N THR A 301 3.86 -11.65 0.61
CA THR A 301 3.57 -13.09 0.67
C THR A 301 3.30 -13.69 -0.71
N GLY A 302 2.84 -12.88 -1.66
CA GLY A 302 2.21 -13.32 -2.91
C GLY A 302 0.68 -13.27 -2.85
N ASP A 303 0.11 -12.88 -1.72
CA ASP A 303 -1.30 -12.51 -1.59
C ASP A 303 -1.55 -11.03 -1.93
N VAL A 304 -2.81 -10.73 -2.19
CA VAL A 304 -3.30 -9.37 -2.48
C VAL A 304 -4.37 -8.96 -1.47
N VAL A 305 -4.60 -7.67 -1.33
CA VAL A 305 -5.77 -7.16 -0.61
C VAL A 305 -6.60 -6.29 -1.53
N LEU A 306 -7.93 -6.36 -1.38
CA LEU A 306 -8.85 -5.73 -2.30
C LEU A 306 -9.60 -4.60 -1.62
N GLN A 307 -9.72 -3.48 -2.32
CA GLN A 307 -10.62 -2.41 -1.94
C GLN A 307 -11.79 -2.36 -2.92
N PRO A 308 -13.02 -2.70 -2.51
CA PRO A 308 -14.20 -2.39 -3.29
C PRO A 308 -14.38 -0.86 -3.39
N LEU A 309 -14.57 -0.38 -4.61
CA LEU A 309 -14.83 1.02 -4.91
C LEU A 309 -16.20 1.16 -5.57
N ILE A 310 -16.98 2.14 -5.10
CA ILE A 310 -18.18 2.60 -5.79
C ILE A 310 -18.10 4.11 -5.91
N SER A 311 -18.42 4.64 -7.09
CA SER A 311 -18.57 6.08 -7.23
C SER A 311 -20.04 6.46 -6.99
N LEU A 312 -20.34 7.10 -5.86
CA LEU A 312 -21.69 7.63 -5.61
C LEU A 312 -21.95 8.96 -6.37
N THR A 313 -20.90 9.75 -6.62
CA THR A 313 -20.95 11.09 -7.26
C THR A 313 -19.98 11.26 -8.43
N ASP A 314 -19.41 10.13 -8.88
CA ASP A 314 -18.52 9.92 -10.03
C ASP A 314 -17.95 11.14 -10.76
N SER A 315 -16.79 11.62 -10.31
CA SER A 315 -15.99 12.56 -11.10
C SER A 315 -14.56 12.06 -11.31
N ILE A 316 -14.08 12.20 -12.54
CA ILE A 316 -12.64 12.09 -12.88
C ILE A 316 -11.83 13.03 -11.98
N GLN A 317 -12.43 14.13 -11.53
CA GLN A 317 -11.84 15.08 -10.59
C GLN A 317 -11.55 14.47 -9.23
N GLU A 318 -12.40 13.59 -8.69
CA GLU A 318 -12.11 12.88 -7.45
C GLU A 318 -10.90 11.94 -7.60
N TYR A 319 -10.82 11.18 -8.69
CA TYR A 319 -9.65 10.37 -9.03
C TYR A 319 -8.38 11.24 -9.08
N PHE A 320 -8.44 12.34 -9.84
CA PHE A 320 -7.34 13.28 -9.98
C PHE A 320 -6.89 13.84 -8.62
N SER A 321 -7.86 14.27 -7.80
CA SER A 321 -7.61 14.83 -6.46
C SER A 321 -6.99 13.80 -5.51
N ARG A 322 -7.46 12.55 -5.51
CA ARG A 322 -6.88 11.45 -4.73
C ARG A 322 -5.42 11.22 -5.12
N ARG A 323 -5.13 11.12 -6.42
CA ARG A 323 -3.77 10.86 -6.93
C ARG A 323 -2.82 12.03 -6.65
N VAL A 324 -3.28 13.27 -6.83
CA VAL A 324 -2.51 14.48 -6.47
C VAL A 324 -2.16 14.48 -4.98
N ARG A 325 -3.13 14.15 -4.12
CA ARG A 325 -2.90 14.07 -2.67
C ARG A 325 -1.85 13.04 -2.31
N TRP A 326 -1.93 11.82 -2.84
CA TRP A 326 -0.95 10.77 -2.58
C TRP A 326 0.46 11.15 -3.04
N LEU A 327 0.57 11.79 -4.20
CA LEU A 327 1.85 12.31 -4.69
C LEU A 327 2.40 13.45 -3.82
N ARG A 328 1.56 14.37 -3.35
CA ARG A 328 2.02 15.44 -2.44
C ARG A 328 2.55 14.88 -1.13
N VAL A 329 1.89 13.88 -0.55
CA VAL A 329 2.41 13.21 0.66
C VAL A 329 3.79 12.58 0.36
N ARG A 330 3.91 11.82 -0.72
CA ARG A 330 5.18 11.18 -1.13
C ARG A 330 6.28 12.17 -1.49
N LYS A 331 5.96 13.34 -2.05
CA LYS A 331 6.93 14.41 -2.34
C LYS A 331 7.74 14.79 -1.11
N TYR A 332 7.13 14.83 0.06
CA TYR A 332 7.85 15.15 1.30
C TYR A 332 8.55 13.91 1.88
N MET A 333 7.91 12.74 1.84
CA MET A 333 8.45 11.53 2.50
C MET A 333 9.56 10.84 1.70
N VAL A 334 9.44 10.81 0.37
CA VAL A 334 10.31 10.08 -0.55
C VAL A 334 10.52 10.92 -1.83
N LEU A 335 11.12 12.10 -1.67
CA LEU A 335 11.26 13.09 -2.75
C LEU A 335 11.94 12.53 -4.01
N ALA A 336 13.06 11.81 -3.86
CA ALA A 336 13.81 11.28 -4.99
C ALA A 336 12.97 10.32 -5.83
N ALA A 337 12.27 9.38 -5.20
CA ALA A 337 11.36 8.45 -5.88
C ALA A 337 10.19 9.20 -6.54
N THR A 338 9.65 10.23 -5.87
CA THR A 338 8.55 11.04 -6.40
C THR A 338 8.98 11.84 -7.63
N LEU A 339 10.20 12.39 -7.65
CA LEU A 339 10.73 13.17 -8.79
C LEU A 339 10.88 12.33 -10.06
N VAL A 340 11.20 11.05 -9.92
CA VAL A 340 11.40 10.15 -11.06
C VAL A 340 10.14 9.41 -11.49
N GLU A 341 9.03 9.51 -10.75
CA GLU A 341 7.76 8.84 -11.07
C GLU A 341 7.24 9.12 -12.50
N PRO A 342 7.36 10.31 -13.10
CA PRO A 342 6.95 10.50 -14.49
C PRO A 342 7.67 9.55 -15.44
N THR A 343 8.94 9.22 -15.16
CA THR A 343 9.75 8.33 -15.98
C THR A 343 9.31 6.87 -15.90
N THR A 344 8.50 6.49 -14.91
CA THR A 344 7.91 5.15 -14.80
C THR A 344 6.63 5.00 -15.64
N GLU A 345 6.11 6.09 -16.21
CA GLU A 345 4.89 6.09 -17.01
C GLU A 345 5.21 6.02 -18.51
N LEU A 346 4.28 5.43 -19.27
CA LEU A 346 4.48 5.02 -20.65
C LEU A 346 5.05 6.12 -21.55
N ILE A 347 4.42 7.29 -21.55
CA ILE A 347 4.68 8.33 -22.54
C ILE A 347 6.07 8.93 -22.32
N VAL A 348 6.39 9.30 -21.08
CA VAL A 348 7.68 9.92 -20.73
C VAL A 348 8.81 8.89 -20.91
N CYS A 349 8.62 7.66 -20.43
CA CYS A 349 9.58 6.58 -20.62
C CYS A 349 9.84 6.30 -22.10
N GLY A 350 8.78 6.23 -22.92
CA GLY A 350 8.88 6.03 -24.36
C GLY A 350 9.60 7.17 -25.07
N CYS A 351 9.35 8.42 -24.70
CA CYS A 351 10.06 9.58 -25.22
C CYS A 351 11.56 9.51 -24.90
N MET A 352 11.91 9.15 -23.66
CA MET A 352 13.30 9.00 -23.22
C MET A 352 14.03 7.91 -24.01
N GLY A 353 13.46 6.70 -24.10
CA GLY A 353 14.05 5.60 -24.86
C GLY A 353 14.19 5.90 -26.35
N THR A 354 13.16 6.51 -26.94
CA THR A 354 13.18 6.90 -28.35
C THR A 354 14.26 7.94 -28.63
N PHE A 355 14.36 8.98 -27.81
CA PHE A 355 15.42 9.99 -27.93
C PHE A 355 16.81 9.35 -27.83
N GLY A 356 17.04 8.55 -26.78
CA GLY A 356 18.33 7.89 -26.54
C GLY A 356 18.79 7.02 -27.70
N LEU A 357 17.92 6.14 -28.20
CA LEU A 357 18.26 5.26 -29.33
C LEU A 357 18.39 6.04 -30.66
N SER A 358 17.54 7.03 -30.90
CA SER A 358 17.58 7.78 -32.16
C SER A 358 18.86 8.57 -32.33
N VAL A 359 19.31 9.22 -31.26
CA VAL A 359 20.53 10.03 -31.29
C VAL A 359 21.78 9.16 -31.39
N LEU A 360 21.82 8.02 -30.68
CA LEU A 360 23.01 7.17 -30.64
C LEU A 360 23.17 6.28 -31.87
N TYR A 361 22.06 5.81 -32.48
CA TYR A 361 22.12 4.76 -33.51
C TYR A 361 21.51 5.17 -34.86
N TRP A 362 20.67 6.20 -34.93
CA TRP A 362 19.90 6.51 -36.13
C TRP A 362 20.03 7.94 -36.65
N ASP A 363 21.04 8.66 -36.17
CA ASP A 363 21.38 10.04 -36.57
C ASP A 363 20.14 10.95 -36.67
N SER A 364 19.26 10.86 -35.66
CA SER A 364 17.97 11.56 -35.61
C SER A 364 17.63 11.90 -34.17
N LEU A 365 16.90 13.00 -33.94
CA LEU A 365 16.46 13.32 -32.58
C LEU A 365 15.33 12.40 -32.09
N PHE A 366 14.50 11.90 -33.02
CA PHE A 366 13.35 11.06 -32.68
C PHE A 366 12.95 10.16 -33.86
N LYS A 367 12.71 8.87 -33.60
CA LYS A 367 12.18 7.91 -34.59
C LYS A 367 10.82 7.39 -34.13
N TRP A 368 9.75 7.89 -34.75
CA TRP A 368 8.36 7.52 -34.44
C TRP A 368 8.07 6.02 -34.49
N LYS A 369 8.73 5.28 -35.38
CA LYS A 369 8.55 3.81 -35.48
C LYS A 369 8.93 3.10 -34.17
N PHE A 370 10.03 3.50 -33.53
CA PHE A 370 10.44 2.92 -32.25
C PHE A 370 9.52 3.36 -31.11
N PHE A 371 9.11 4.63 -31.10
CA PHE A 371 8.15 5.12 -30.11
C PHE A 371 6.87 4.29 -30.15
N ILE A 372 6.26 4.11 -31.33
CA ILE A 372 5.06 3.29 -31.50
C ILE A 372 5.29 1.84 -31.04
N PHE A 373 6.45 1.25 -31.38
CA PHE A 373 6.80 -0.10 -30.91
C PHE A 373 6.81 -0.18 -29.37
N HIS A 374 7.46 0.76 -28.69
CA HIS A 374 7.45 0.84 -27.23
C HIS A 374 6.03 0.98 -26.68
N MET A 375 5.21 1.86 -27.26
CA MET A 375 3.81 2.06 -26.86
C MET A 375 3.01 0.76 -26.93
N VAL A 376 3.16 0.00 -28.02
CA VAL A 376 2.48 -1.27 -28.23
C VAL A 376 2.98 -2.34 -27.24
N CYS A 377 4.29 -2.48 -27.04
CA CYS A 377 4.83 -3.45 -26.10
C CYS A 377 4.33 -3.20 -24.67
N TRP A 378 4.32 -1.95 -24.23
CA TRP A 378 3.87 -1.58 -22.89
C TRP A 378 2.36 -1.76 -22.71
N LEU A 379 1.56 -1.41 -23.73
CA LEU A 379 0.12 -1.70 -23.77
C LEU A 379 -0.14 -3.21 -23.60
N ILE A 380 0.58 -4.05 -24.34
CA ILE A 380 0.44 -5.51 -24.25
C ILE A 380 0.81 -6.00 -22.85
N CYS A 381 1.92 -5.52 -22.28
CA CYS A 381 2.33 -5.88 -20.92
C CYS A 381 1.26 -5.51 -19.88
N ASP A 382 0.73 -4.28 -19.93
CA ASP A 382 -0.31 -3.82 -19.01
C ASP A 382 -1.62 -4.61 -19.18
N PHE A 383 -2.00 -4.94 -20.42
CA PHE A 383 -3.17 -5.76 -20.71
C PHE A 383 -3.01 -7.18 -20.15
N VAL A 384 -1.87 -7.82 -20.39
CA VAL A 384 -1.58 -9.16 -19.88
C VAL A 384 -1.56 -9.15 -18.35
N GLN A 385 -0.90 -8.17 -17.73
CA GLN A 385 -0.83 -8.03 -16.28
C GLN A 385 -2.21 -7.85 -15.65
N TYR A 386 -3.05 -6.98 -16.21
CA TYR A 386 -4.43 -6.79 -15.76
C TYR A 386 -5.20 -8.12 -15.77
N ASN A 387 -5.06 -8.91 -16.84
CA ASN A 387 -5.74 -10.21 -16.94
C ASN A 387 -5.16 -11.24 -15.96
N ILE A 388 -3.86 -11.20 -15.63
CA ILE A 388 -3.28 -12.06 -14.59
C ILE A 388 -3.93 -11.75 -13.24
N TRP A 389 -4.09 -10.47 -12.90
CA TRP A 389 -4.81 -10.09 -11.68
C TRP A 389 -6.25 -10.56 -11.70
N MET A 390 -6.99 -10.35 -12.78
CA MET A 390 -8.38 -10.84 -12.88
C MET A 390 -8.46 -12.36 -12.72
N CYS A 391 -7.59 -13.12 -13.38
CA CYS A 391 -7.54 -14.57 -13.19
C CYS A 391 -7.15 -14.98 -11.76
N HIS A 392 -6.25 -14.25 -11.09
CA HIS A 392 -5.95 -14.49 -9.67
C HIS A 392 -7.21 -14.33 -8.82
N LEU A 393 -8.00 -13.29 -9.08
CA LEU A 393 -9.25 -13.01 -8.37
C LEU A 393 -10.29 -14.11 -8.63
N ASP A 394 -10.43 -14.58 -9.87
CA ASP A 394 -11.37 -15.67 -10.24
C ASP A 394 -11.03 -17.00 -9.54
N LEU A 395 -9.78 -17.20 -9.13
CA LEU A 395 -9.33 -18.40 -8.43
C LEU A 395 -9.60 -18.39 -6.92
N VAL A 396 -10.12 -17.28 -6.37
CA VAL A 396 -10.39 -17.19 -4.93
C VAL A 396 -11.60 -18.05 -4.57
N VAL A 397 -11.40 -18.98 -3.64
CA VAL A 397 -12.41 -19.95 -3.20
C VAL A 397 -13.35 -19.28 -2.18
N ARG A 398 -14.67 -19.35 -2.44
CA ARG A 398 -15.75 -18.77 -1.61
C ARG A 398 -15.64 -17.25 -1.40
N PRO A 399 -15.62 -16.46 -2.47
CA PRO A 399 -15.64 -15.02 -2.32
C PRO A 399 -17.01 -14.51 -1.85
N PRO A 400 -17.07 -13.31 -1.26
CA PRO A 400 -18.35 -12.69 -0.90
C PRO A 400 -19.19 -12.39 -2.14
N TYR A 401 -20.50 -12.21 -1.96
CA TYR A 401 -21.47 -12.03 -3.05
C TYR A 401 -21.05 -10.95 -4.07
N TRP A 402 -20.66 -9.76 -3.60
CA TRP A 402 -20.21 -8.66 -4.47
C TRP A 402 -18.99 -9.03 -5.33
N PHE A 403 -18.13 -9.90 -4.83
CA PHE A 403 -16.96 -10.40 -5.55
C PHE A 403 -17.31 -11.57 -6.47
N ALA A 404 -18.15 -12.51 -6.03
CA ALA A 404 -18.63 -13.62 -6.86
C ALA A 404 -19.36 -13.15 -8.13
N HIS A 405 -20.07 -12.02 -8.05
CA HIS A 405 -20.76 -11.43 -9.19
C HIS A 405 -19.90 -10.49 -10.06
N MET A 406 -18.60 -10.35 -9.75
CA MET A 406 -17.65 -9.63 -10.62
C MET A 406 -17.44 -10.31 -11.97
N ASP A 407 -17.70 -11.62 -12.08
CA ASP A 407 -17.52 -12.38 -13.32
C ASP A 407 -18.42 -11.84 -14.47
N SER A 408 -19.49 -11.11 -14.12
CA SER A 408 -20.35 -10.38 -15.07
C SER A 408 -19.81 -9.00 -15.50
N LYS A 409 -18.67 -8.54 -14.97
CA LYS A 409 -18.07 -7.21 -15.18
C LYS A 409 -16.63 -7.26 -15.67
N ARG A 410 -16.23 -8.29 -16.43
CA ARG A 410 -15.02 -8.17 -17.26
C ARG A 410 -15.21 -6.98 -18.18
N ARG A 411 -14.44 -5.90 -17.95
CA ARG A 411 -14.43 -4.75 -18.86
C ARG A 411 -14.21 -5.28 -20.26
N SER A 412 -15.08 -4.87 -21.19
CA SER A 412 -14.81 -5.10 -22.59
C SER A 412 -13.43 -4.53 -22.94
N VAL A 413 -12.75 -5.11 -23.93
CA VAL A 413 -11.45 -4.60 -24.40
C VAL A 413 -11.53 -3.10 -24.70
N TRP A 414 -12.66 -2.63 -25.24
CA TRP A 414 -12.91 -1.21 -25.47
C TRP A 414 -12.93 -0.37 -24.18
N GLN A 415 -13.67 -0.79 -23.16
CA GLN A 415 -13.71 -0.09 -21.87
C GLN A 415 -12.34 -0.09 -21.20
N TRP A 416 -11.63 -1.21 -21.25
CA TRP A 416 -10.27 -1.31 -20.73
C TRP A 416 -9.34 -0.33 -21.44
N CYS A 417 -9.31 -0.32 -22.77
CA CYS A 417 -8.50 0.60 -23.57
C CYS A 417 -8.85 2.07 -23.26
N ARG A 418 -10.13 2.41 -23.14
CA ARG A 418 -10.57 3.78 -22.80
C ARG A 418 -9.95 4.25 -21.48
N PHE A 419 -10.11 3.48 -20.41
CA PHE A 419 -9.59 3.85 -19.10
C PHE A 419 -8.06 3.79 -19.03
N TRP A 420 -7.44 2.85 -19.73
CA TRP A 420 -5.99 2.75 -19.84
C TRP A 420 -5.39 4.01 -20.50
N VAL A 421 -5.93 4.43 -21.64
CA VAL A 421 -5.50 5.67 -22.33
C VAL A 421 -5.70 6.89 -21.43
N MET A 422 -6.86 7.02 -20.79
CA MET A 422 -7.12 8.13 -19.87
C MET A 422 -6.12 8.15 -18.71
N ARG A 423 -5.81 6.99 -18.11
CA ARG A 423 -4.83 6.89 -17.02
C ARG A 423 -3.45 7.35 -17.46
N GLU A 424 -2.97 6.88 -18.62
CA GLU A 424 -1.66 7.25 -19.18
C GLU A 424 -1.59 8.76 -19.48
N LEU A 425 -2.67 9.34 -20.03
CA LEU A 425 -2.75 10.78 -20.31
C LEU A 425 -2.78 11.63 -19.03
N PHE A 426 -3.42 11.16 -17.96
CA PHE A 426 -3.52 11.90 -16.71
C PHE A 426 -2.27 11.80 -15.82
N ALA A 427 -1.41 10.81 -16.02
CA ALA A 427 -0.29 10.56 -15.11
C ALA A 427 0.66 11.77 -14.96
N LEU A 428 1.10 12.37 -16.07
CA LEU A 428 1.99 13.53 -16.04
C LEU A 428 1.29 14.81 -15.50
N PRO A 429 0.08 15.20 -15.96
CA PRO A 429 -0.66 16.32 -15.37
C PRO A 429 -0.91 16.20 -13.86
N ILE A 430 -1.25 15.00 -13.39
CA ILE A 430 -1.41 14.71 -11.95
C ILE A 430 -0.10 14.98 -11.21
N TRP A 431 1.03 14.49 -11.75
CA TRP A 431 2.34 14.70 -11.15
C TRP A 431 2.72 16.19 -11.10
N ILE A 432 2.57 16.93 -12.19
CA ILE A 432 2.86 18.37 -12.24
C ILE A 432 2.02 19.11 -11.18
N THR A 433 0.71 18.83 -11.12
CA THR A 433 -0.21 19.46 -10.17
C THR A 433 0.16 19.15 -8.71
N ALA A 434 0.63 17.93 -8.45
CA ALA A 434 1.11 17.55 -7.13
C ALA A 434 2.40 18.28 -6.75
N MET A 435 3.36 18.38 -7.69
CA MET A 435 4.65 19.00 -7.44
C MET A 435 4.58 20.51 -7.24
N VAL A 436 3.67 21.20 -7.95
CA VAL A 436 3.47 22.66 -7.81
C VAL A 436 2.77 23.02 -6.48
N GLY A 437 1.88 22.16 -5.99
CA GLY A 437 1.15 22.46 -4.75
C GLY A 437 1.87 22.04 -3.47
N HIS A 438 1.45 22.64 -2.35
CA HIS A 438 2.02 22.42 -1.02
C HIS A 438 1.01 21.90 0.00
N GLU A 439 -0.28 22.17 -0.21
CA GLU A 439 -1.35 21.80 0.72
C GLU A 439 -1.88 20.39 0.43
N VAL A 440 -2.20 19.66 1.49
CA VAL A 440 -2.77 18.31 1.46
C VAL A 440 -4.15 18.38 2.12
N SER A 441 -5.22 18.19 1.34
CA SER A 441 -6.56 18.04 1.91
C SER A 441 -6.74 16.63 2.44
N TRP A 442 -7.03 16.50 3.73
CA TRP A 442 -7.26 15.21 4.36
C TRP A 442 -8.53 15.23 5.21
N ARG A 443 -9.45 14.31 4.92
CA ARG A 443 -10.80 14.23 5.51
C ARG A 443 -11.54 15.58 5.51
N GLY A 444 -11.39 16.35 4.43
CA GLY A 444 -12.04 17.64 4.23
C GLY A 444 -11.33 18.83 4.88
N ARG A 445 -10.18 18.64 5.52
CA ARG A 445 -9.41 19.72 6.17
C ARG A 445 -8.05 19.94 5.49
N PRO A 446 -7.57 21.18 5.38
CA PRO A 446 -6.28 21.48 4.78
C PRO A 446 -5.13 21.25 5.77
N PHE A 447 -4.06 20.62 5.29
CA PHE A 447 -2.82 20.42 6.05
C PHE A 447 -1.60 20.84 5.24
N ARG A 448 -0.56 21.26 5.96
CA ARG A 448 0.80 21.43 5.44
C ARG A 448 1.71 20.37 6.06
N ILE A 449 2.61 19.81 5.25
CA ILE A 449 3.65 18.88 5.71
C ILE A 449 4.92 19.69 6.02
N LYS A 450 5.46 19.52 7.23
CA LYS A 450 6.68 20.15 7.72
C LYS A 450 7.93 19.41 7.24
N GLN A 451 9.11 20.00 7.45
CA GLN A 451 10.40 19.38 7.07
C GLN A 451 10.65 18.06 7.82
N ASP A 452 10.16 17.97 9.05
CA ASP A 452 10.20 16.76 9.88
C ASP A 452 9.13 15.71 9.49
N LEU A 453 8.43 15.91 8.36
CA LEU A 453 7.34 15.09 7.83
C LEU A 453 6.06 15.10 8.66
N SER A 454 6.00 15.84 9.78
CA SER A 454 4.77 15.99 10.55
C SER A 454 3.75 16.86 9.82
N ALA A 455 2.48 16.64 10.13
CA ALA A 455 1.39 17.43 9.57
C ALA A 455 0.94 18.55 10.51
N GLU A 456 0.64 19.70 9.94
CA GLU A 456 0.07 20.86 10.61
C GLU A 456 -1.21 21.28 9.89
N GLU A 457 -2.31 21.38 10.63
CA GLU A 457 -3.60 21.86 10.11
C GLU A 457 -3.48 23.37 9.82
N LEU A 458 -4.00 23.82 8.67
CA LEU A 458 -3.94 25.21 8.20
C LEU A 458 -5.15 26.04 8.64
#